data_AF-A0A4Y2V0P6-F1
#
_entry.id   AF-A0A4Y2V0P6-F1
#
_cell.length_a   1.000
_cell.length_b   1.000
_cell.length_c   1.000
_cell.angle_alpha   90.00
_cell.angle_beta   90.00
_cell.angle_gamma   90.00
#
_symmetry.space_group_name_H-M   'P 1'
#
loop_
_entity.id
_entity.type
_entity.pdbx_description
1 polymer ?
#
loop_
_entity_poly.entity_id
_entity_poly.type
_entity_poly.pdbx_seq_one_letter_code
_entity_poly.pdbx_strand_id
1 'polypeptide(L)'
;MYQLFNVNTEYGLKFKALYTISIKFHPAIFQLEYRISLKKQFLPVPGLNISTDGSKLDDKTGSAFCVMEEDITKYEWMAQLSPFNTVFQAELFAIQEACLWASKTNQQIKVWSESESSLHSIASIDTKSPIAQQTQEILLKSTNIKLGWIKAHAGYSGNEAADALAKKATQEGIPTFIPAPRNHIKSLLQKECIIRWQKEWDNGETGRSVHYVLPKVKTTPTPWKRAEIMFVTGHGPFPTCLKRFNIRSSDSCGCGNLGNPLHYATSCLFTTSYHLTKPSAGLEPLWWKRVMSNNNFRAKIRKLIHFIAKNETLLFPKDGDNN
;
A
#
# COMPACT_ATOMS: atom_id res chain seq x y z
N MET A 1 18.74 12.98 -21.60
CA MET A 1 19.90 12.08 -21.51
C MET A 1 19.63 11.10 -20.37
N TYR A 2 19.38 9.83 -20.68
CA TYR A 2 18.98 8.81 -19.69
C TYR A 2 20.21 8.19 -19.04
N GLN A 3 20.33 8.22 -17.72
CA GLN A 3 21.30 7.38 -16.99
C GLN A 3 20.62 6.06 -16.59
N LEU A 4 21.18 4.95 -17.06
CA LEU A 4 20.78 3.60 -16.69
C LEU A 4 21.56 3.17 -15.44
N PHE A 5 20.87 2.93 -14.32
CA PHE A 5 21.45 2.20 -13.19
C PHE A 5 20.80 0.82 -13.11
N ASN A 6 21.61 -0.22 -13.26
CA ASN A 6 21.23 -1.59 -12.92
C ASN A 6 21.43 -1.77 -11.41
N VAL A 7 20.34 -1.93 -10.67
CA VAL A 7 20.41 -2.42 -9.28
C VAL A 7 20.19 -3.92 -9.32
N ASN A 8 21.27 -4.69 -9.21
CA ASN A 8 21.18 -6.14 -9.00
C ASN A 8 20.80 -6.40 -7.54
N THR A 9 19.59 -6.87 -7.30
CA THR A 9 19.26 -7.58 -6.06
C THR A 9 19.44 -9.08 -6.29
N GLU A 10 19.97 -9.81 -5.30
CA GLU A 10 20.32 -11.26 -5.29
C GLU A 10 19.22 -12.24 -5.75
N TYR A 11 18.01 -11.77 -6.09
CA TYR A 11 16.86 -12.61 -6.43
C TYR A 11 16.27 -12.33 -7.82
N GLY A 12 17.07 -11.82 -8.77
CA GLY A 12 16.68 -11.78 -10.20
C GLY A 12 15.56 -10.79 -10.57
N LEU A 13 15.08 -9.97 -9.64
CA LEU A 13 14.16 -8.88 -9.94
C LEU A 13 14.93 -7.70 -10.54
N LYS A 14 15.02 -7.64 -11.87
CA LYS A 14 15.55 -6.47 -12.58
C LYS A 14 14.52 -5.34 -12.55
N PHE A 15 14.59 -4.47 -11.55
CA PHE A 15 13.87 -3.19 -11.57
C PHE A 15 14.68 -2.16 -12.37
N LYS A 16 14.22 -1.88 -13.59
CA LYS A 16 14.74 -0.75 -14.36
C LYS A 16 14.11 0.53 -13.81
N ALA A 17 14.83 1.22 -12.93
CA ALA A 17 14.43 2.53 -12.46
C ALA A 17 14.59 3.55 -13.59
N LEU A 18 13.53 3.82 -14.34
CA LEU A 18 13.46 5.02 -15.18
C LEU A 18 13.24 6.20 -14.23
N TYR A 19 14.33 6.84 -13.81
CA TYR A 19 14.25 8.15 -13.16
C TYR A 19 13.74 9.15 -14.20
N THR A 20 12.42 9.39 -14.18
CA THR A 20 11.85 10.59 -14.79
C THR A 20 12.21 11.74 -13.87
N ILE A 21 13.01 12.69 -14.36
CA ILE A 21 13.28 13.94 -13.66
C ILE A 21 11.92 14.56 -13.35
N SER A 22 11.62 14.76 -12.06
CA SER A 22 10.40 15.44 -11.65
C SER A 22 10.47 16.87 -12.17
N ILE A 23 9.65 17.19 -13.16
CA ILE A 23 9.56 18.54 -13.69
C ILE A 23 8.69 19.31 -12.70
N LYS A 24 9.30 20.27 -11.99
CA LYS A 24 8.57 21.21 -11.15
C LYS A 24 8.49 22.54 -11.88
N PHE A 25 7.28 22.96 -12.23
CA PHE A 25 7.03 24.29 -12.75
C PHE A 25 6.92 25.28 -11.60
N HIS A 26 7.43 26.50 -11.81
CA HIS A 26 7.15 27.60 -10.90
C HIS A 26 5.65 27.97 -11.03
N PRO A 27 4.91 28.21 -9.92
CA PRO A 27 3.48 28.52 -9.98
C PRO A 27 3.12 29.65 -10.95
N ALA A 28 3.94 30.69 -11.05
CA ALA A 28 3.71 31.81 -11.97
C ALA A 28 3.74 31.44 -13.47
N ILE A 29 4.39 30.32 -13.84
CA ILE A 29 4.51 29.83 -15.23
C ILE A 29 3.43 28.78 -15.53
N PHE A 30 2.84 28.19 -14.48
CA PHE A 30 1.86 27.13 -14.59
C PHE A 30 0.45 27.68 -14.89
N GLN A 31 0.24 28.12 -16.14
CA GLN A 31 -1.01 28.73 -16.57
C GLN A 31 -1.87 27.75 -17.41
N LEU A 32 -2.27 26.63 -16.80
CA LEU A 32 -3.12 25.62 -17.48
C LEU A 32 -4.62 25.76 -17.17
N GLU A 33 -5.00 26.64 -16.24
CA GLU A 33 -6.40 26.77 -15.77
C GLU A 33 -7.39 27.10 -16.90
N TYR A 34 -6.97 27.88 -17.90
CA TYR A 34 -7.81 28.21 -19.06
C TYR A 34 -7.69 27.19 -20.22
N ARG A 35 -6.75 26.24 -20.11
CA ARG A 35 -6.48 25.20 -21.12
C ARG A 35 -7.30 23.93 -20.86
N ILE A 36 -7.71 23.71 -19.62
CA ILE A 36 -8.39 22.50 -19.17
C ILE A 36 -9.80 22.87 -18.70
N SER A 37 -10.81 22.52 -19.49
CA SER A 37 -12.22 22.74 -19.13
C SER A 37 -12.81 21.50 -18.49
N LEU A 38 -13.13 21.59 -17.20
CA LEU A 38 -13.92 20.60 -16.47
C LEU A 38 -15.44 20.89 -16.54
N LYS A 39 -15.85 21.98 -17.19
CA LYS A 39 -17.26 22.37 -17.29
C LYS A 39 -18.01 21.43 -18.25
N LYS A 40 -19.23 21.02 -17.85
CA LYS A 40 -20.12 20.05 -18.55
C LYS A 40 -20.70 20.54 -19.89
N GLN A 41 -20.21 21.64 -20.46
CA GLN A 41 -20.77 22.19 -21.69
C GLN A 41 -19.97 21.67 -22.89
N PHE A 42 -20.56 20.66 -23.53
CA PHE A 42 -20.13 20.18 -24.83
C PHE A 42 -20.53 21.19 -25.91
N LEU A 43 -19.55 21.65 -26.67
CA LEU A 43 -19.76 22.17 -28.02
C LEU A 43 -18.62 21.58 -28.87
N PRO A 44 -18.91 20.61 -29.75
CA PRO A 44 -17.95 20.18 -30.74
C PRO A 44 -17.60 21.44 -31.54
N VAL A 45 -16.31 21.72 -31.63
CA VAL A 45 -15.87 22.91 -32.35
C VAL A 45 -15.66 22.52 -33.81
N PRO A 46 -16.05 23.38 -34.75
CA PRO A 46 -15.67 23.20 -36.15
C PRO A 46 -14.18 22.86 -36.27
N GLY A 47 -13.87 21.81 -37.03
CA GLY A 47 -12.51 21.29 -37.22
C GLY A 47 -12.19 20.02 -36.44
N LEU A 48 -10.89 19.75 -36.26
CA LEU A 48 -10.42 18.51 -35.64
C LEU A 48 -10.65 18.45 -34.13
N ASN A 49 -11.27 17.36 -33.69
CA ASN A 49 -11.42 17.01 -32.29
C ASN A 49 -10.75 15.65 -32.06
N ILE A 50 -10.12 15.49 -30.90
CA ILE A 50 -9.50 14.23 -30.48
C ILE A 50 -10.32 13.69 -29.31
N SER A 51 -10.63 12.40 -29.31
CA SER A 51 -11.20 11.71 -28.16
C SER A 51 -10.20 10.68 -27.65
N THR A 52 -10.07 10.55 -26.34
CA THR A 52 -9.09 9.67 -25.69
C THR A 52 -9.80 8.73 -24.73
N ASP A 53 -9.33 7.50 -24.63
CA ASP A 53 -9.82 6.56 -23.62
C ASP A 53 -8.72 5.59 -23.15
N GLY A 54 -8.94 5.02 -21.96
CA GLY A 54 -8.13 3.95 -21.40
C GLY A 54 -9.00 2.82 -20.87
N SER A 55 -8.70 1.59 -21.27
CA SER A 55 -9.48 0.41 -20.88
C SER A 55 -8.64 -0.62 -20.15
N LYS A 56 -9.29 -1.43 -19.30
CA LYS A 56 -8.69 -2.61 -18.69
C LYS A 56 -9.66 -3.78 -18.71
N LEU A 57 -9.25 -4.88 -19.34
CA LEU A 57 -10.01 -6.12 -19.48
C LEU A 57 -9.10 -7.32 -19.21
N ASP A 58 -9.48 -8.21 -18.30
CA ASP A 58 -8.76 -9.45 -17.98
C ASP A 58 -7.25 -9.26 -17.78
N ASP A 59 -6.88 -8.31 -16.92
CA ASP A 59 -5.50 -7.89 -16.66
C ASP A 59 -4.73 -7.34 -17.87
N LYS A 60 -5.36 -7.10 -19.01
CA LYS A 60 -4.77 -6.38 -20.14
C LYS A 60 -5.22 -4.93 -20.10
N THR A 61 -4.27 -4.01 -20.30
CA THR A 61 -4.54 -2.58 -20.25
C THR A 61 -4.32 -1.99 -21.63
N GLY A 62 -5.29 -1.24 -22.14
CA GLY A 62 -5.25 -0.59 -23.45
C GLY A 62 -5.42 0.91 -23.30
N SER A 63 -4.76 1.69 -24.14
CA SER A 63 -4.86 3.15 -24.21
C SER A 63 -5.03 3.54 -25.68
N ALA A 64 -5.94 4.46 -25.98
CA ALA A 64 -6.20 4.86 -27.35
C ALA A 64 -6.65 6.31 -27.46
N PHE A 65 -6.44 6.88 -28.65
CA PHE A 65 -7.13 8.09 -29.05
C PHE A 65 -7.52 8.01 -30.52
N CYS A 66 -8.57 8.74 -30.88
CA CYS A 66 -8.97 8.93 -32.27
C CYS A 66 -9.11 10.43 -32.58
N VAL A 67 -8.77 10.80 -33.81
CA VAL A 67 -8.93 12.14 -34.34
C VAL A 67 -10.11 12.11 -35.30
N MET A 68 -11.06 13.02 -35.11
CA MET A 68 -12.25 13.13 -35.94
C MET A 68 -12.46 14.55 -36.44
N GLU A 69 -13.05 14.64 -37.63
CA GLU A 69 -13.56 15.85 -38.25
C GLU A 69 -14.95 15.56 -38.79
N GLU A 70 -15.97 16.30 -38.37
CA GLU A 70 -17.35 16.12 -38.84
C GLU A 70 -17.84 14.65 -38.75
N ASP A 71 -17.61 14.00 -37.61
CA ASP A 71 -17.93 12.59 -37.33
C ASP A 71 -17.20 11.56 -38.22
N ILE A 72 -16.20 11.98 -38.99
CA ILE A 72 -15.34 11.09 -39.79
C ILE A 72 -14.00 10.91 -39.07
N THR A 73 -13.66 9.66 -38.75
CA THR A 73 -12.34 9.30 -38.20
C THR A 73 -11.25 9.56 -39.24
N LYS A 74 -10.26 10.39 -38.87
CA LYS A 74 -9.10 10.73 -39.70
C LYS A 74 -7.85 9.97 -39.28
N TYR A 75 -7.72 9.66 -37.99
CA TYR A 75 -6.56 8.99 -37.43
C TYR A 75 -6.92 8.24 -36.16
N GLU A 76 -6.26 7.11 -35.94
CA GLU A 76 -6.42 6.27 -34.76
C GLU A 76 -5.06 5.88 -34.23
N TRP A 77 -4.95 5.78 -32.91
CA TRP A 77 -3.77 5.29 -32.25
C TRP A 77 -4.17 4.39 -31.08
N MET A 78 -3.44 3.29 -30.92
CA MET A 78 -3.71 2.25 -29.92
C MET A 78 -2.39 1.74 -29.33
N ALA A 79 -2.30 1.75 -28.01
CA ALA A 79 -1.20 1.15 -27.27
C ALA A 79 -1.70 0.07 -26.31
N GLN A 80 -0.99 -1.06 -26.32
CA GLN A 80 -1.14 -2.12 -25.34
C GLN A 80 -0.15 -1.87 -24.20
N LEU A 81 -0.67 -1.60 -23.01
CA LEU A 81 0.13 -1.35 -21.80
C LEU A 81 0.36 -2.63 -21.00
N SER A 82 1.28 -2.57 -20.04
CA SER A 82 1.60 -3.73 -19.22
C SER A 82 0.45 -4.10 -18.28
N PRO A 83 0.29 -5.37 -17.90
CA PRO A 83 -0.84 -5.84 -17.07
C PRO A 83 -1.00 -5.14 -15.71
N PHE A 84 0.11 -4.70 -15.13
CA PHE A 84 0.13 -4.01 -13.84
C PHE A 84 -0.33 -2.55 -13.92
N ASN A 85 -0.49 -1.99 -15.13
CA ASN A 85 -0.96 -0.62 -15.29
C ASN A 85 -2.45 -0.51 -14.93
N THR A 86 -2.84 0.71 -14.57
CA THR A 86 -4.22 1.04 -14.17
C THR A 86 -4.94 1.74 -15.30
N VAL A 87 -6.28 1.69 -15.29
CA VAL A 87 -7.12 2.51 -16.18
C VAL A 87 -6.71 3.98 -16.13
N PHE A 88 -6.51 4.53 -14.92
CA PHE A 88 -6.01 5.91 -14.75
C PHE A 88 -4.69 6.20 -15.50
N GLN A 89 -3.73 5.27 -15.49
CA GLN A 89 -2.50 5.45 -16.26
C GLN A 89 -2.74 5.37 -17.77
N ALA A 90 -3.63 4.49 -18.22
CA ALA A 90 -3.98 4.35 -19.63
C ALA A 90 -4.69 5.59 -20.18
N GLU A 91 -5.61 6.15 -19.41
CA GLU A 91 -6.32 7.40 -19.69
C GLU A 91 -5.37 8.59 -19.78
N LEU A 92 -4.51 8.77 -18.76
CA LEU A 92 -3.48 9.80 -18.78
C LEU A 92 -2.54 9.66 -19.98
N PHE A 93 -2.18 8.42 -20.33
CA PHE A 93 -1.27 8.15 -21.45
C PHE A 93 -1.94 8.44 -22.80
N ALA A 94 -3.24 8.14 -22.94
CA ALA A 94 -4.02 8.48 -24.12
C ALA A 94 -4.06 10.00 -24.33
N ILE A 95 -4.29 10.78 -23.26
CA ILE A 95 -4.26 12.25 -23.30
C ILE A 95 -2.87 12.76 -23.67
N GLN A 96 -1.81 12.16 -23.12
CA GLN A 96 -0.44 12.55 -23.45
C GLN A 96 -0.14 12.38 -24.94
N GLU A 97 -0.43 11.20 -25.49
CA GLU A 97 -0.17 10.89 -26.89
C GLU A 97 -1.05 11.70 -27.85
N ALA A 98 -2.30 11.95 -27.48
CA ALA A 98 -3.17 12.90 -28.17
C ALA A 98 -2.59 14.32 -28.19
N CYS A 99 -2.07 14.81 -27.05
CA CYS A 99 -1.40 16.12 -26.98
C CYS A 99 -0.13 16.14 -27.84
N LEU A 100 0.68 15.07 -27.81
CA LEU A 100 1.88 14.95 -28.64
C LEU A 100 1.53 14.98 -30.14
N TRP A 101 0.48 14.28 -30.54
CA TRP A 101 -0.01 14.32 -31.92
C TRP A 101 -0.49 15.74 -32.28
N ALA A 102 -1.32 16.35 -31.44
CA ALA A 102 -1.90 17.67 -31.67
C ALA A 102 -0.83 18.78 -31.73
N SER A 103 0.25 18.65 -30.95
CA SER A 103 1.36 19.61 -30.91
C SER A 103 2.12 19.75 -32.24
N LYS A 104 2.03 18.74 -33.12
CA LYS A 104 2.63 18.73 -34.45
C LYS A 104 1.76 19.44 -35.50
N THR A 105 0.55 19.85 -35.12
CA THR A 105 -0.39 20.55 -35.99
C THR A 105 -0.41 22.04 -35.64
N ASN A 106 -0.71 22.89 -36.63
CA ASN A 106 -0.94 24.32 -36.42
C ASN A 106 -2.43 24.67 -36.17
N GLN A 107 -3.31 23.67 -36.12
CA GLN A 107 -4.74 23.86 -35.94
C GLN A 107 -5.09 23.94 -34.46
N GLN A 108 -6.17 24.67 -34.14
CA GLN A 108 -6.75 24.64 -32.81
C GLN A 108 -7.41 23.28 -32.60
N ILE A 109 -6.89 22.50 -31.65
CA ILE A 109 -7.36 21.15 -31.37
C ILE A 109 -7.96 21.10 -29.97
N LYS A 110 -9.12 20.45 -29.86
CA LYS A 110 -9.68 20.04 -28.59
C LYS A 110 -9.48 18.54 -28.38
N VAL A 111 -8.92 18.19 -27.23
CA VAL A 111 -8.78 16.81 -26.77
C VAL A 111 -9.82 16.57 -25.68
N TRP A 112 -10.68 15.58 -25.89
CA TRP A 112 -11.78 15.22 -25.02
C TRP A 112 -11.46 13.91 -24.29
N SER A 113 -11.65 13.91 -22.97
CA SER A 113 -11.50 12.72 -22.12
C SER A 113 -12.65 12.64 -21.13
N GLU A 114 -13.14 11.42 -20.88
CA GLU A 114 -14.12 11.16 -19.82
C GLU A 114 -13.50 11.04 -18.43
N SER A 115 -12.17 10.88 -18.37
CA SER A 115 -11.42 10.71 -17.13
C SER A 115 -11.20 12.03 -16.40
N GLU A 116 -12.18 12.44 -15.61
CA GLU A 116 -12.07 13.65 -14.77
C GLU A 116 -10.83 13.60 -13.87
N SER A 117 -10.51 12.42 -13.34
CA SER A 117 -9.32 12.19 -12.52
C SER A 117 -8.01 12.48 -13.26
N SER A 118 -7.92 12.12 -14.55
CA SER A 118 -6.75 12.38 -15.39
C SER A 118 -6.61 13.87 -15.67
N LEU A 119 -7.72 14.55 -15.98
CA LEU A 119 -7.74 15.99 -16.20
C LEU A 119 -7.36 16.77 -14.94
N HIS A 120 -7.89 16.41 -13.77
CA HIS A 120 -7.48 16.98 -12.48
C HIS A 120 -5.99 16.75 -12.20
N SER A 121 -5.48 15.56 -12.50
CA SER A 121 -4.06 15.24 -12.34
C SER A 121 -3.16 16.09 -13.25
N ILE A 122 -3.60 16.43 -14.46
CA ILE A 122 -2.86 17.32 -15.37
C ILE A 122 -3.01 18.79 -14.93
N ALA A 123 -4.17 19.18 -14.42
CA ALA A 123 -4.42 20.54 -13.92
C ALA A 123 -3.70 20.84 -12.58
N SER A 124 -3.27 19.82 -11.84
CA SER A 124 -2.60 19.98 -10.55
C SER A 124 -1.08 20.20 -10.70
N ILE A 125 -0.58 21.33 -10.20
CA ILE A 125 0.86 21.62 -10.13
C ILE A 125 1.62 20.63 -9.21
N ASP A 126 0.93 20.04 -8.24
CA ASP A 126 1.49 19.10 -7.25
C ASP A 126 1.46 17.64 -7.72
N THR A 127 1.10 17.40 -8.99
CA THR A 127 1.01 16.05 -9.52
C THR A 127 2.35 15.32 -9.43
N LYS A 128 2.29 14.07 -8.97
CA LYS A 128 3.44 13.16 -8.84
C LYS A 128 3.52 12.15 -9.98
N SER A 129 2.59 12.24 -10.94
CA SER A 129 2.53 11.38 -12.12
C SER A 129 3.47 11.92 -13.20
N PRO A 130 4.51 11.17 -13.61
CA PRO A 130 5.40 11.61 -14.68
C PRO A 130 4.68 11.86 -16.01
N ILE A 131 3.65 11.06 -16.33
CA ILE A 131 2.82 11.21 -17.53
C ILE A 131 2.08 12.55 -17.49
N ALA A 132 1.52 12.91 -16.33
CA ALA A 132 0.85 14.20 -16.17
C ALA A 132 1.83 15.37 -16.29
N GLN A 133 3.02 15.28 -15.67
CA GLN A 133 4.06 16.32 -15.78
C GLN A 133 4.54 16.52 -17.23
N GLN A 134 4.74 15.43 -17.97
CA GLN A 134 5.08 15.50 -19.40
C GLN A 134 3.94 16.10 -20.23
N THR A 135 2.68 15.77 -19.90
CA THR A 135 1.50 16.37 -20.55
C THR A 135 1.42 17.87 -20.27
N GLN A 136 1.71 18.30 -19.04
CA GLN A 136 1.79 19.72 -18.69
C GLN A 136 2.84 20.45 -19.53
N GLU A 137 4.03 19.87 -19.74
CA GLU A 137 5.06 20.46 -20.62
C GLU A 137 4.56 20.67 -22.05
N ILE A 138 3.86 19.67 -22.62
CA ILE A 138 3.33 19.76 -23.98
C ILE A 138 2.30 20.88 -24.07
N LEU A 139 1.37 20.95 -23.11
CA LEU A 139 0.33 21.98 -23.08
C LEU A 139 0.88 23.39 -22.90
N LEU A 140 1.96 23.55 -22.13
CA LEU A 140 2.64 24.84 -21.93
C LEU A 140 3.41 25.29 -23.19
N LYS A 141 3.96 24.35 -23.97
CA LYS A 141 4.69 24.64 -25.22
C LYS A 141 3.75 24.87 -26.41
N SER A 142 2.59 24.19 -26.44
CA SER A 142 1.67 24.19 -27.57
C SER A 142 0.37 24.90 -27.23
N THR A 143 0.25 26.18 -27.59
CA THR A 143 -0.90 27.06 -27.27
C THR A 143 -2.16 26.79 -28.11
N ASN A 144 -2.13 25.82 -29.03
CA ASN A 144 -3.26 25.41 -29.86
C ASN A 144 -4.11 24.25 -29.29
N ILE A 145 -3.66 23.61 -28.19
CA ILE A 145 -4.32 22.44 -27.60
C ILE A 145 -5.20 22.78 -26.38
N LYS A 146 -6.49 22.48 -26.40
CA LYS A 146 -7.36 22.58 -25.20
C LYS A 146 -7.82 21.20 -24.76
N LEU A 147 -7.78 20.93 -23.45
CA LEU A 147 -8.37 19.74 -22.87
C LEU A 147 -9.79 20.02 -22.41
N GLY A 148 -10.69 19.07 -22.63
CA GLY A 148 -12.08 19.14 -22.19
C GLY A 148 -12.54 17.84 -21.57
N TRP A 149 -13.33 17.95 -20.50
CA TRP A 149 -14.06 16.81 -19.97
C TRP A 149 -15.32 16.56 -20.81
N ILE A 150 -15.57 15.29 -21.13
CA ILE A 150 -16.81 14.85 -21.78
C ILE A 150 -17.48 13.76 -20.95
N LYS A 151 -18.81 13.67 -21.03
CA LYS A 151 -19.57 12.65 -20.30
C LYS A 151 -19.45 11.31 -21.03
N ALA A 152 -19.10 10.27 -20.28
CA ALA A 152 -19.14 8.88 -20.73
C ALA A 152 -20.55 8.45 -21.19
N HIS A 153 -20.60 7.58 -22.21
CA HIS A 153 -21.81 6.90 -22.69
C HIS A 153 -22.99 7.83 -23.02
N ALA A 154 -22.70 8.97 -23.64
CA ALA A 154 -23.71 9.96 -24.01
C ALA A 154 -24.02 10.00 -25.52
N GLY A 155 -23.60 8.99 -26.30
CA GLY A 155 -23.88 8.92 -27.74
C GLY A 155 -22.87 9.68 -28.62
N TYR A 156 -21.72 10.06 -28.09
CA TYR A 156 -20.72 10.83 -28.83
C TYR A 156 -19.81 9.90 -29.63
N SER A 157 -19.93 9.97 -30.96
CA SER A 157 -19.17 9.19 -31.95
C SER A 157 -17.69 9.02 -31.59
N GLY A 158 -17.01 10.11 -31.24
CA GLY A 158 -15.58 10.10 -30.92
C GLY A 158 -15.24 9.43 -29.61
N ASN A 159 -16.06 9.64 -28.59
CA ASN A 159 -15.86 9.00 -27.29
C ASN A 159 -16.11 7.50 -27.40
N GLU A 160 -17.15 7.09 -28.12
CA GLU A 160 -17.46 5.68 -28.38
C GLU A 160 -16.39 5.00 -29.23
N ALA A 161 -15.86 5.70 -30.24
CA ALA A 161 -14.74 5.22 -31.04
C ALA A 161 -13.48 5.05 -30.17
N ALA A 162 -13.14 6.03 -29.33
CA ALA A 162 -12.00 5.94 -28.42
C ALA A 162 -12.14 4.77 -27.43
N ASP A 163 -13.32 4.57 -26.84
CA ASP A 163 -13.61 3.43 -25.94
C ASP A 163 -13.48 2.07 -26.65
N ALA A 164 -14.04 1.96 -27.85
CA ALA A 164 -13.88 0.76 -28.67
C ALA A 164 -12.41 0.49 -29.01
N LEU A 165 -11.65 1.53 -29.36
CA LEU A 165 -10.22 1.44 -29.65
C LEU A 165 -9.41 1.08 -28.41
N ALA A 166 -9.70 1.64 -27.24
CA ALA A 166 -8.98 1.33 -26.00
C ALA A 166 -9.21 -0.13 -25.59
N LYS A 167 -10.43 -0.65 -25.76
CA LYS A 167 -10.73 -2.08 -25.58
C LYS A 167 -9.97 -2.95 -26.57
N LYS A 168 -9.96 -2.58 -27.85
CA LYS A 168 -9.21 -3.29 -28.90
C LYS A 168 -7.69 -3.24 -28.64
N ALA A 169 -7.18 -2.13 -28.14
CA ALA A 169 -5.78 -1.91 -27.81
C ALA A 169 -5.28 -2.88 -26.72
N THR A 170 -6.16 -3.43 -25.89
CA THR A 170 -5.77 -4.46 -24.90
C THR A 170 -5.19 -5.72 -25.56
N GLN A 171 -5.47 -5.98 -26.83
CA GLN A 171 -5.02 -7.17 -27.57
C GLN A 171 -4.19 -6.82 -28.80
N GLU A 172 -4.61 -5.80 -29.55
CA GLU A 172 -4.04 -5.43 -30.86
C GLU A 172 -3.24 -4.13 -30.83
N GLY A 173 -3.13 -3.47 -29.67
CA GLY A 173 -2.39 -2.22 -29.53
C GLY A 173 -0.88 -2.42 -29.65
N ILE A 174 -0.17 -1.35 -29.98
CA ILE A 174 1.31 -1.36 -30.02
C ILE A 174 1.83 -1.61 -28.61
N PRO A 175 2.64 -2.67 -28.35
CA PRO A 175 3.18 -2.94 -27.03
C PRO A 175 4.03 -1.76 -26.54
N THR A 176 3.54 -1.10 -25.48
CA THR A 176 4.12 0.15 -24.97
C THR A 176 4.38 0.03 -23.48
N PHE A 177 5.63 0.31 -23.09
CA PHE A 177 6.03 0.26 -21.69
C PHE A 177 5.88 1.62 -21.02
N ILE A 178 5.07 1.67 -19.97
CA ILE A 178 5.06 2.77 -19.00
C ILE A 178 5.37 2.24 -17.60
N PRO A 179 5.98 3.04 -16.71
CA PRO A 179 6.32 2.59 -15.36
C PRO A 179 5.10 2.07 -14.57
N ALA A 180 5.34 1.05 -13.73
CA ALA A 180 4.32 0.51 -12.85
C ALA A 180 3.77 1.56 -11.87
N PRO A 181 2.47 1.49 -11.52
CA PRO A 181 1.91 2.41 -10.55
C PRO A 181 2.50 2.14 -9.16
N ARG A 182 2.73 3.20 -8.38
CA ARG A 182 3.34 3.11 -7.05
C ARG A 182 2.62 2.11 -6.13
N ASN A 183 1.30 2.04 -6.22
CA ASN A 183 0.49 1.11 -5.42
C ASN A 183 0.75 -0.36 -5.77
N HIS A 184 1.01 -0.66 -7.06
CA HIS A 184 1.38 -2.02 -7.47
C HIS A 184 2.72 -2.43 -6.87
N ILE A 185 3.73 -1.55 -6.98
CA ILE A 185 5.05 -1.79 -6.36
C ILE A 185 4.94 -1.94 -4.84
N LYS A 186 4.20 -1.06 -4.16
CA LYS A 186 3.95 -1.18 -2.72
C LYS A 186 3.29 -2.50 -2.34
N SER A 187 2.31 -2.97 -3.13
CA SER A 187 1.64 -4.25 -2.90
C SER A 187 2.61 -5.43 -3.05
N LEU A 188 3.46 -5.43 -4.07
CA LEU A 188 4.50 -6.46 -4.24
C LEU A 188 5.49 -6.47 -3.07
N LEU A 189 5.99 -5.30 -2.68
CA LEU A 189 6.90 -5.17 -1.54
C LEU A 189 6.24 -5.63 -0.24
N GLN A 190 4.99 -5.24 0.00
CA GLN A 190 4.25 -5.66 1.19
C GLN A 190 4.07 -7.18 1.23
N LYS A 191 3.73 -7.81 0.10
CA LYS A 191 3.62 -9.28 0.01
C LYS A 191 4.96 -9.95 0.37
N GLU A 192 6.06 -9.49 -0.22
CA GLU A 192 7.38 -10.03 0.05
C GLU A 192 7.81 -9.82 1.51
N CYS A 193 7.59 -8.62 2.07
CA CYS A 193 7.86 -8.34 3.48
C CYS A 193 7.07 -9.26 4.42
N ILE A 194 5.78 -9.51 4.14
CA ILE A 194 4.96 -10.43 4.95
C ILE A 194 5.48 -11.86 4.87
N ILE A 195 5.88 -12.34 3.68
CA ILE A 195 6.44 -13.68 3.50
C ILE A 195 7.73 -13.84 4.32
N ARG A 196 8.66 -12.88 4.21
CA ARG A 196 9.91 -12.89 4.99
C ARG A 196 9.66 -12.82 6.48
N TRP A 197 8.81 -11.90 6.92
CA TRP A 197 8.44 -11.75 8.32
C TRP A 197 7.81 -13.04 8.87
N GLN A 198 6.93 -13.69 8.11
CA GLN A 198 6.34 -14.97 8.50
C GLN A 198 7.40 -16.06 8.65
N LYS A 199 8.38 -16.13 7.73
CA LYS A 199 9.48 -17.10 7.80
C LYS A 199 10.35 -16.88 9.05
N GLU A 200 10.70 -15.64 9.35
CA GLU A 200 11.42 -15.28 10.57
C GLU A 200 10.59 -15.60 11.82
N TRP A 201 9.28 -15.36 11.77
CA TRP A 201 8.37 -15.62 12.87
C TRP A 201 8.21 -17.11 13.19
N ASP A 202 8.14 -17.95 12.16
CA ASP A 202 8.02 -19.40 12.32
C ASP A 202 9.32 -20.04 12.81
N ASN A 203 10.49 -19.54 12.38
CA ASN A 203 11.80 -20.11 12.74
C ASN A 203 12.47 -19.45 13.95
N GLY A 204 11.96 -18.30 14.40
CA GLY A 204 12.56 -17.55 15.51
C GLY A 204 12.40 -18.24 16.86
N GLU A 205 13.42 -18.18 17.70
CA GLU A 205 13.44 -18.80 19.03
C GLU A 205 12.88 -17.88 20.13
N THR A 206 12.77 -16.57 19.86
CA THR A 206 12.27 -15.59 20.84
C THR A 206 10.75 -15.39 20.71
N GLY A 207 10.10 -14.96 21.79
CA GLY A 207 8.66 -14.65 21.77
C GLY A 207 7.75 -15.84 21.50
N ARG A 208 8.18 -17.08 21.81
CA ARG A 208 7.45 -18.31 21.46
C ARG A 208 6.03 -18.39 22.00
N SER A 209 5.81 -17.91 23.22
CA SER A 209 4.48 -17.79 23.83
C SER A 209 3.53 -16.92 22.99
N VAL A 210 4.03 -15.84 22.37
CA VAL A 210 3.24 -15.00 21.47
C VAL A 210 2.93 -15.74 20.18
N HIS A 211 3.90 -16.45 19.58
CA HIS A 211 3.67 -17.24 18.36
C HIS A 211 2.66 -18.36 18.58
N TYR A 212 2.69 -19.06 19.72
CA TYR A 212 1.71 -20.11 20.01
C TYR A 212 0.26 -19.59 19.98
N VAL A 213 0.05 -18.31 20.28
CA VAL A 213 -1.25 -17.66 20.21
C VAL A 213 -1.51 -17.01 18.85
N LEU A 214 -0.49 -16.36 18.27
CA LEU A 214 -0.53 -15.62 17.01
C LEU A 214 0.52 -16.19 16.04
N PRO A 215 0.29 -17.38 15.45
CA PRO A 215 1.28 -18.04 14.60
C PRO A 215 1.42 -17.37 13.23
N LYS A 216 0.45 -16.53 12.84
CA LYS A 216 0.47 -15.79 11.58
C LYS A 216 0.69 -14.30 11.82
N VAL A 217 1.68 -13.74 11.14
CA VAL A 217 1.96 -12.31 11.15
C VAL A 217 0.81 -11.56 10.50
N LYS A 218 0.47 -10.40 11.06
CA LYS A 218 -0.60 -9.54 10.56
C LYS A 218 -0.19 -8.09 10.74
N THR A 219 -0.61 -7.24 9.81
CA THR A 219 -0.39 -5.78 9.90
C THR A 219 -1.41 -5.09 10.80
N THR A 220 -2.48 -5.79 11.17
CA THR A 220 -3.51 -5.27 12.08
C THR A 220 -3.21 -5.69 13.52
N PRO A 221 -3.33 -4.75 14.49
CA PRO A 221 -3.14 -5.08 15.90
C PRO A 221 -4.20 -6.07 16.41
N THR A 222 -3.76 -7.04 17.21
CA THR A 222 -4.67 -7.93 17.95
C THR A 222 -5.30 -7.16 19.12
N PRO A 223 -6.62 -7.28 19.39
CA PRO A 223 -7.30 -6.54 20.45
C PRO A 223 -7.03 -7.13 21.84
N TRP A 224 -5.77 -7.05 22.28
CA TRP A 224 -5.33 -7.44 23.63
C TRP A 224 -5.21 -6.21 24.53
N LYS A 225 -5.61 -6.38 25.79
CA LYS A 225 -5.40 -5.37 26.84
C LYS A 225 -3.96 -5.42 27.32
N ARG A 226 -3.46 -4.33 27.91
CA ARG A 226 -2.08 -4.21 28.41
C ARG A 226 -1.63 -5.42 29.25
N ALA A 227 -2.44 -5.84 30.22
CA ALA A 227 -2.11 -6.99 31.08
C ALA A 227 -2.02 -8.32 30.31
N GLU A 228 -2.82 -8.49 29.26
CA GLU A 228 -2.78 -9.69 28.40
C GLU A 228 -1.50 -9.69 27.54
N ILE A 229 -1.13 -8.52 27.00
CA ILE A 229 0.14 -8.34 26.28
C ILE A 229 1.31 -8.65 27.21
N MET A 230 1.31 -8.11 28.44
CA MET A 230 2.36 -8.35 29.42
C MET A 230 2.50 -9.85 29.73
N PHE A 231 1.37 -10.51 29.96
CA PHE A 231 1.32 -11.92 30.28
C PHE A 231 1.89 -12.79 29.15
N VAL A 232 1.41 -12.61 27.91
CA VAL A 232 1.81 -13.45 26.77
C VAL A 232 3.25 -13.18 26.37
N THR A 233 3.68 -11.93 26.36
CA THR A 233 5.05 -11.59 25.95
C THR A 233 6.08 -11.86 27.05
N GLY A 234 5.63 -12.07 28.29
CA GLY A 234 6.50 -12.09 29.46
C GLY A 234 7.15 -10.74 29.75
N HIS A 235 6.75 -9.65 29.08
CA HIS A 235 7.20 -8.30 29.39
C HIS A 235 6.32 -7.70 30.48
N GLY A 236 6.88 -7.41 31.65
CA GLY A 236 6.11 -6.86 32.76
C GLY A 236 6.81 -7.04 34.11
N PRO A 237 6.05 -7.04 35.22
CA PRO A 237 6.59 -7.23 36.55
C PRO A 237 6.90 -8.72 36.78
N PHE A 238 7.73 -9.31 35.93
CA PHE A 238 8.17 -10.70 36.05
C PHE A 238 9.67 -10.70 36.33
N PRO A 239 10.14 -11.41 37.38
CA PRO A 239 11.57 -11.53 37.67
C PRO A 239 12.42 -11.90 36.45
N THR A 240 11.95 -12.82 35.60
CA THR A 240 12.65 -13.16 34.35
C THR A 240 12.82 -11.98 33.39
N CYS A 241 11.81 -11.12 33.30
CA CYS A 241 11.89 -9.90 32.50
C CYS A 241 12.81 -8.87 33.14
N LEU A 242 12.66 -8.63 34.45
CA LEU A 242 13.43 -7.63 35.18
C LEU A 242 14.92 -7.96 35.21
N LYS A 243 15.29 -9.24 35.36
CA LYS A 243 16.68 -9.71 35.25
C LYS A 243 17.26 -9.45 33.86
N ARG A 244 16.51 -9.77 32.79
CA ARG A 244 16.95 -9.52 31.41
C ARG A 244 17.24 -8.04 31.13
N PHE A 245 16.55 -7.13 31.82
CA PHE A 245 16.79 -5.68 31.72
C PHE A 245 17.74 -5.13 32.78
N ASN A 246 18.45 -5.99 33.54
CA ASN A 246 19.37 -5.62 34.61
C ASN A 246 18.74 -4.74 35.71
N ILE A 247 17.42 -4.85 35.92
CA ILE A 247 16.71 -4.18 37.01
C ILE A 247 16.80 -5.00 38.30
N ARG A 248 16.92 -6.33 38.17
CA ARG A 248 17.14 -7.27 39.28
C ARG A 248 18.31 -8.19 38.96
N SER A 249 18.99 -8.70 39.98
CA SER A 249 20.05 -9.70 39.79
C SER A 249 19.48 -11.11 39.59
N SER A 250 18.32 -11.40 40.21
CA SER A 250 17.65 -12.71 40.20
C SER A 250 16.36 -12.74 39.38
N ASP A 251 16.12 -13.87 38.71
CA ASP A 251 14.91 -14.24 37.98
C ASP A 251 13.97 -15.12 38.81
N SER A 252 14.27 -15.30 40.09
CA SER A 252 13.44 -16.06 41.00
C SER A 252 12.26 -15.25 41.52
N CYS A 253 11.12 -15.93 41.64
CA CYS A 253 10.00 -15.55 42.49
C CYS A 253 10.37 -15.75 43.96
N GLY A 254 9.74 -15.02 44.87
CA GLY A 254 9.91 -15.21 46.32
C GLY A 254 9.57 -16.59 46.84
N CYS A 255 8.91 -17.45 46.06
CA CYS A 255 8.70 -18.86 46.42
C CYS A 255 9.87 -19.77 45.99
N GLY A 256 10.97 -19.21 45.50
CA GLY A 256 12.19 -19.92 45.08
C GLY A 256 12.20 -20.44 43.65
N ASN A 257 11.07 -20.47 42.95
CA ASN A 257 10.96 -20.93 41.56
C ASN A 257 11.18 -19.80 40.55
N LEU A 258 11.35 -20.14 39.27
CA LEU A 258 11.49 -19.19 38.17
C LEU A 258 10.26 -18.26 38.07
N GLY A 259 10.47 -16.95 38.18
CA GLY A 259 9.43 -15.92 38.17
C GLY A 259 8.96 -15.55 36.76
N ASN A 260 8.40 -16.50 36.01
CA ASN A 260 7.84 -16.27 34.68
C ASN A 260 6.29 -16.29 34.68
N PRO A 261 5.62 -15.83 33.61
CA PRO A 261 4.16 -15.79 33.56
C PRO A 261 3.49 -17.15 33.78
N LEU A 262 4.05 -18.22 33.20
CA LEU A 262 3.50 -19.57 33.31
C LEU A 262 3.52 -20.07 34.76
N HIS A 263 4.61 -19.81 35.49
CA HIS A 263 4.73 -20.13 36.91
C HIS A 263 3.65 -19.42 37.74
N TYR A 264 3.52 -18.10 37.59
CA TYR A 264 2.48 -17.34 38.32
C TYR A 264 1.06 -17.77 37.94
N ALA A 265 0.84 -18.23 36.70
CA ALA A 265 -0.46 -18.69 36.27
C ALA A 265 -0.79 -20.13 36.66
N THR A 266 0.16 -20.96 37.07
CA THR A 266 -0.09 -22.42 37.20
C THR A 266 0.48 -23.09 38.45
N SER A 267 1.45 -22.49 39.15
CA SER A 267 2.17 -23.19 40.22
C SER A 267 2.73 -22.31 41.35
N CYS A 268 2.70 -20.98 41.25
CA CYS A 268 3.23 -20.13 42.31
C CYS A 268 2.36 -20.17 43.57
N LEU A 269 2.99 -20.40 44.73
CA LEU A 269 2.32 -20.48 46.04
C LEU A 269 1.56 -19.21 46.41
N PHE A 270 2.03 -18.04 45.94
CA PHE A 270 1.42 -16.74 46.25
C PHE A 270 0.26 -16.37 45.32
N THR A 271 0.01 -17.14 44.26
CA THR A 271 -1.03 -16.82 43.26
C THR A 271 -2.07 -17.93 43.08
N THR A 272 -2.22 -18.82 44.08
CA THR A 272 -3.13 -19.98 44.05
C THR A 272 -4.55 -19.65 43.61
N SER A 273 -5.12 -18.52 44.08
CA SER A 273 -6.46 -18.07 43.68
C SER A 273 -6.60 -17.77 42.17
N TYR A 274 -5.48 -17.54 41.50
CA TYR A 274 -5.42 -17.18 40.08
C TYR A 274 -5.02 -18.36 39.17
N HIS A 275 -4.72 -19.53 39.74
CA HIS A 275 -4.20 -20.66 38.97
C HIS A 275 -5.14 -21.13 37.86
N LEU A 276 -4.54 -21.42 36.72
CA LEU A 276 -5.10 -22.16 35.61
C LEU A 276 -4.48 -23.56 35.63
N THR A 277 -5.15 -24.53 35.00
CA THR A 277 -4.64 -25.90 34.90
C THR A 277 -3.25 -25.90 34.27
N LYS A 278 -2.25 -26.42 34.96
CA LYS A 278 -0.88 -26.52 34.44
C LYS A 278 -0.84 -27.41 33.17
N PRO A 279 -0.17 -27.00 32.09
CA PRO A 279 -0.03 -27.86 30.92
C PRO A 279 0.89 -29.06 31.21
N SER A 280 0.56 -30.21 30.63
CA SER A 280 1.50 -31.33 30.53
C SER A 280 2.66 -31.00 29.59
N ALA A 281 3.77 -31.74 29.72
CA ALA A 281 4.91 -31.60 28.82
C ALA A 281 4.49 -31.70 27.34
N GLY A 282 4.98 -30.80 26.49
CA GLY A 282 4.64 -30.72 25.07
C GLY A 282 3.28 -30.08 24.73
N LEU A 283 2.40 -29.84 25.71
CA LEU A 283 1.08 -29.22 25.49
C LEU A 283 1.04 -27.71 25.79
N GLU A 284 2.18 -27.12 26.12
CA GLU A 284 2.30 -25.68 26.40
C GLU A 284 1.79 -24.79 25.24
N PRO A 285 2.10 -25.07 23.95
CA PRO A 285 1.57 -24.26 22.85
C PRO A 285 0.03 -24.22 22.80
N LEU A 286 -0.60 -25.37 23.00
CA LEU A 286 -2.06 -25.48 23.03
C LEU A 286 -2.65 -24.78 24.25
N TRP A 287 -1.95 -24.81 25.38
CA TRP A 287 -2.35 -24.12 26.59
C TRP A 287 -2.40 -22.61 26.39
N TRP A 288 -1.32 -22.01 25.87
CA TRP A 288 -1.27 -20.57 25.57
C TRP A 288 -2.42 -20.15 24.65
N LYS A 289 -2.63 -20.90 23.57
CA LYS A 289 -3.73 -20.65 22.63
C LYS A 289 -5.10 -20.71 23.30
N ARG A 290 -5.36 -21.72 24.14
CA ARG A 290 -6.64 -21.87 24.87
C ARG A 290 -6.88 -20.74 25.87
N VAL A 291 -5.86 -20.38 26.65
CA VAL A 291 -5.94 -19.30 27.64
C VAL A 291 -6.29 -17.98 26.96
N MET A 292 -5.63 -17.68 25.84
CA MET A 292 -5.82 -16.40 25.14
C MET A 292 -7.03 -16.37 24.21
N SER A 293 -7.63 -17.53 23.90
CA SER A 293 -8.89 -17.59 23.14
C SER A 293 -10.13 -17.51 24.03
N ASN A 294 -10.00 -17.64 25.34
CA ASN A 294 -11.13 -17.65 26.28
C ASN A 294 -11.21 -16.36 27.11
N ASN A 295 -12.32 -15.64 27.03
CA ASN A 295 -12.52 -14.37 27.73
C ASN A 295 -12.49 -14.49 29.26
N ASN A 296 -12.95 -15.61 29.83
CA ASN A 296 -12.91 -15.84 31.27
C ASN A 296 -11.47 -16.04 31.75
N PHE A 297 -10.66 -16.82 31.01
CA PHE A 297 -9.24 -16.99 31.32
C PHE A 297 -8.49 -15.66 31.16
N ARG A 298 -8.74 -14.91 30.08
CA ARG A 298 -8.19 -13.56 29.91
C ARG A 298 -8.56 -12.61 31.06
N ALA A 299 -9.80 -12.66 31.55
CA ALA A 299 -10.21 -11.88 32.73
C ALA A 299 -9.44 -12.29 33.99
N LYS A 300 -9.22 -13.61 34.19
CA LYS A 300 -8.41 -14.13 35.30
C LYS A 300 -6.95 -13.69 35.20
N ILE A 301 -6.35 -13.75 34.00
CA ILE A 301 -5.00 -13.22 33.72
C ILE A 301 -4.89 -11.73 34.05
N ARG A 302 -5.88 -10.92 33.68
CA ARG A 302 -5.87 -9.49 34.02
C ARG A 302 -5.83 -9.25 35.53
N LYS A 303 -6.61 -10.03 36.31
CA LYS A 303 -6.59 -9.96 37.77
C LYS A 303 -5.24 -10.44 38.34
N LEU A 304 -4.66 -11.50 37.78
CA LEU A 304 -3.34 -11.99 38.17
C LEU A 304 -2.25 -10.93 37.98
N ILE A 305 -2.17 -10.30 36.80
CA ILE A 305 -1.17 -9.27 36.52
C ILE A 305 -1.32 -8.07 37.47
N HIS A 306 -2.56 -7.66 37.72
CA HIS A 306 -2.85 -6.60 38.67
C HIS A 306 -2.42 -6.95 40.10
N PHE A 307 -2.65 -8.21 40.52
CA PHE A 307 -2.19 -8.70 41.81
C PHE A 307 -0.66 -8.69 41.91
N ILE A 308 0.04 -9.17 40.87
CA ILE A 308 1.51 -9.17 40.85
C ILE A 308 2.06 -7.75 40.98
N ALA A 309 1.53 -6.81 40.19
CA ALA A 309 1.97 -5.42 40.20
C ALA A 309 1.74 -4.72 41.56
N LYS A 310 0.71 -5.12 42.31
CA LYS A 310 0.41 -4.55 43.63
C LYS A 310 1.19 -5.17 44.79
N ASN A 311 1.73 -6.38 44.60
CA ASN A 311 2.39 -7.15 45.66
C ASN A 311 3.86 -7.40 45.35
N GLU A 312 4.51 -6.40 44.75
CA GLU A 312 5.89 -6.47 44.29
C GLU A 312 6.86 -6.93 45.39
N THR A 313 6.74 -6.33 46.57
CA THR A 313 7.61 -6.61 47.73
C THR A 313 7.49 -8.04 48.27
N LEU A 314 6.30 -8.65 48.16
CA LEU A 314 6.05 -10.03 48.57
C LEU A 314 6.59 -11.02 47.53
N LEU A 315 6.41 -10.71 46.25
CA LEU A 315 6.75 -11.62 45.16
C LEU A 315 8.22 -11.54 44.76
N PHE A 316 8.90 -10.44 45.09
CA PHE A 316 10.28 -10.12 44.75
C PHE A 316 11.06 -9.75 46.02
N PRO A 317 11.45 -10.73 46.85
CA PRO A 317 12.34 -10.45 47.97
C PRO A 317 13.61 -9.79 47.46
N LYS A 318 14.10 -8.79 48.21
CA LYS A 318 15.39 -8.16 47.93
C LYS A 318 16.47 -9.23 48.00
N ASP A 319 17.38 -9.20 47.04
CA ASP A 319 18.61 -9.97 47.15
C ASP A 319 19.25 -9.52 48.46
N GLY A 320 19.51 -10.45 49.37
CA GLY A 320 20.20 -10.12 50.61
C GLY A 320 21.52 -9.45 50.25
N ASP A 321 21.84 -8.34 50.91
CA ASP A 321 23.20 -7.83 50.92
C ASP A 321 24.06 -8.99 51.46
N ASN A 322 24.76 -9.67 50.55
CA ASN A 322 25.83 -10.59 50.92
C ASN A 322 26.96 -9.72 51.50
N ASN A 323 26.82 -9.37 52.79
CA ASN A 323 27.91 -8.97 53.66
C ASN A 323 28.63 -10.23 54.17
#